data_AF-A0A975WA89-F1
#
_entry.id   AF-A0A975WA89-F1
#
_cell.length_a   1.000
_cell.length_b   1.000
_cell.length_c   1.000
_cell.angle_alpha   90.00
_cell.angle_beta   90.00
_cell.angle_gamma   90.00
#
_symmetry.space_group_name_H-M   'P 1'
#
loop_
_entity.id
_entity.type
_entity.pdbx_description
1 polymer ?
#
loop_
_entity_poly.entity_id
_entity_poly.type
_entity_poly.pdbx_seq_one_letter_code
_entity_poly.pdbx_strand_id
1 'polypeptide(L)'
;MRDWLALHGMTAQGCARLLATEPPLPEPVAHSDTAAEWPDGPALWALVARALTHRLPELTPEIERTAGATVLNFAPDRARHPKPFALYITEKSLVYVSCPLSRSAADLAIAAHEFGHALQLHCIAGAALAPVLRETCAFLAEEMVPPGLADLSPGHAGAAADALAGHRARNLGAMRQRLQACLARPGAAYDYSWNYPPARILALLLLQEGTGAVRRAVFHGEKSLADLRRDLHA
;
A
#
# COMPACT_ATOMS: atom_id res chain seq x y z
N MET A 1 12.44 -17.70 9.15
CA MET A 1 11.16 -17.29 9.80
C MET A 1 11.34 -16.59 11.15
N ARG A 2 12.14 -17.12 12.09
CA ARG A 2 12.36 -16.47 13.40
C ARG A 2 12.86 -15.02 13.28
N ASP A 3 13.84 -14.78 12.42
CA ASP A 3 14.40 -13.43 12.21
C ASP A 3 13.38 -12.49 11.54
N TRP A 4 12.58 -13.00 10.61
CA TRP A 4 11.48 -12.24 10.01
C TRP A 4 10.43 -11.86 11.06
N LEU A 5 10.02 -12.79 11.92
CA LEU A 5 9.10 -12.49 13.01
C LEU A 5 9.67 -11.43 13.97
N ALA A 6 10.95 -11.58 14.35
CA ALA A 6 11.64 -10.64 15.23
C ALA A 6 11.77 -9.22 14.61
N LEU A 7 12.09 -9.12 13.31
CA LEU A 7 12.13 -7.86 12.57
C LEU A 7 10.81 -7.08 12.65
N HIS A 8 9.70 -7.80 12.80
CA HIS A 8 8.36 -7.24 12.86
C HIS A 8 7.80 -7.16 14.29
N GLY A 9 8.58 -7.52 15.32
CA GLY A 9 8.08 -7.60 16.69
C GLY A 9 6.90 -8.58 16.87
N MET A 10 6.83 -9.62 16.02
CA MET A 10 5.75 -10.61 16.02
C MET A 10 6.21 -11.93 16.65
N THR A 11 5.28 -12.65 17.27
CA THR A 11 5.43 -14.08 17.56
C THR A 11 4.80 -14.91 16.44
N ALA A 12 5.20 -16.17 16.29
CA ALA A 12 4.56 -17.07 15.31
C ALA A 12 3.05 -17.20 15.56
N GLN A 13 2.65 -17.31 16.83
CA GLN A 13 1.24 -17.36 17.23
C GLN A 13 0.51 -16.04 16.93
N GLY A 14 1.16 -14.89 17.17
CA GLY A 14 0.61 -13.58 16.86
C GLY A 14 0.40 -13.37 15.35
N CYS A 15 1.36 -13.79 14.53
CA CYS A 15 1.24 -13.76 13.08
C CYS A 15 0.14 -14.72 12.60
N ALA A 16 0.07 -15.95 13.12
CA ALA A 16 -0.98 -16.89 12.78
C ALA A 16 -2.38 -16.37 13.12
N ARG A 17 -2.55 -15.71 14.28
CA ARG A 17 -3.81 -15.04 14.65
C ARG A 17 -4.18 -13.94 13.67
N LEU A 18 -3.25 -13.05 13.32
CA LEU A 18 -3.49 -12.00 12.33
C LEU A 18 -3.87 -12.58 10.96
N LEU A 19 -3.23 -13.68 10.54
CA LEU A 19 -3.55 -14.34 9.27
C LEU A 19 -4.89 -15.09 9.29
N ALA A 20 -5.44 -15.36 10.47
CA ALA A 20 -6.77 -15.94 10.64
C ALA A 20 -7.88 -14.87 10.67
N THR A 21 -7.51 -13.58 10.78
CA THR A 21 -8.46 -12.48 10.67
C THR A 21 -8.98 -12.38 9.24
N GLU A 22 -10.31 -12.38 9.10
CA GLU A 22 -10.98 -12.04 7.85
C GLU A 22 -11.39 -10.57 7.89
N PRO A 23 -10.60 -9.66 7.29
CA PRO A 23 -10.93 -8.25 7.32
C PRO A 23 -12.17 -7.97 6.45
N PRO A 24 -12.97 -6.96 6.81
CA PRO A 24 -14.08 -6.53 5.97
C PRO A 24 -13.55 -6.06 4.62
N LEU A 25 -14.21 -6.48 3.54
CA LEU A 25 -13.88 -6.02 2.20
C LEU A 25 -14.62 -4.70 1.91
N PRO A 26 -13.97 -3.71 1.29
CA PRO A 26 -14.63 -2.49 0.84
C PRO A 26 -15.86 -2.80 -0.02
N GLU A 27 -16.87 -1.93 0.10
CA GLU A 27 -18.05 -1.99 -0.76
C GLU A 27 -17.66 -1.87 -2.24
N PRO A 28 -18.42 -2.51 -3.15
CA PRO A 28 -18.22 -2.33 -4.58
C PRO A 28 -18.34 -0.86 -4.98
N VAL A 29 -17.42 -0.39 -5.81
CA VAL A 29 -17.51 0.94 -6.41
C VAL A 29 -18.33 0.85 -7.68
N ALA A 30 -19.29 1.76 -7.86
CA ALA A 30 -20.16 1.77 -9.03
C ALA A 30 -19.33 1.87 -10.33
N HIS A 31 -19.69 1.04 -11.31
CA HIS A 31 -19.16 1.16 -12.66
C HIS A 31 -19.82 2.32 -13.38
N SER A 32 -19.02 3.04 -14.16
CA SER A 32 -19.54 3.89 -15.21
C SER A 32 -19.36 3.18 -16.54
N ASP A 33 -20.38 3.24 -17.39
CA ASP A 33 -20.32 2.72 -18.76
C ASP A 33 -19.43 3.57 -19.69
N THR A 34 -18.88 4.68 -19.19
CA THR A 34 -17.98 5.53 -19.97
C THR A 34 -16.59 4.90 -20.05
N ALA A 35 -16.20 4.50 -21.26
CA ALA A 35 -14.82 4.11 -21.54
C ALA A 35 -13.92 5.34 -21.42
N ALA A 36 -13.28 5.50 -20.25
CA ALA A 36 -12.30 6.54 -20.03
C ALA A 36 -10.90 6.04 -20.44
N GLU A 37 -10.18 6.86 -21.20
CA GLU A 37 -8.77 6.59 -21.48
C GLU A 37 -7.95 6.79 -20.19
N TRP A 38 -7.15 5.78 -19.83
CA TRP A 38 -6.30 5.86 -18.65
C TRP A 38 -5.20 6.90 -18.84
N PRO A 39 -4.98 7.80 -17.85
CA PRO A 39 -3.96 8.84 -17.95
C PRO A 39 -2.54 8.24 -18.04
N ASP A 40 -1.61 9.05 -18.54
CA ASP A 40 -0.19 8.72 -18.49
C ASP A 40 0.37 8.79 -17.05
N GLY A 41 1.64 8.42 -16.88
CA GLY A 41 2.24 8.30 -15.55
C GLY A 41 2.13 9.57 -14.68
N PRO A 42 2.57 10.75 -15.18
CA PRO A 42 2.43 12.00 -14.43
C PRO A 42 0.98 12.34 -14.08
N ALA A 43 0.04 12.21 -15.02
CA ALA A 43 -1.36 12.51 -14.76
C ALA A 43 -2.00 11.48 -13.79
N LEU A 44 -1.61 10.20 -13.86
CA LEU A 44 -2.07 9.16 -12.94
C LEU A 44 -1.55 9.41 -11.52
N TRP A 45 -0.28 9.83 -11.37
CA TRP A 45 0.30 10.21 -10.08
C TRP A 45 -0.44 11.40 -9.44
N ALA A 46 -0.74 12.43 -10.23
CA ALA A 46 -1.54 13.57 -9.77
C ALA A 46 -2.98 13.16 -9.41
N LEU A 47 -3.57 12.21 -10.16
CA LEU A 47 -4.90 11.68 -9.87
C LEU A 47 -4.93 10.91 -8.54
N VAL A 48 -3.92 10.07 -8.27
CA VAL A 48 -3.72 9.39 -6.98
C VAL A 48 -3.61 10.40 -5.85
N ALA A 49 -2.79 11.44 -6.00
CA ALA A 49 -2.64 12.49 -4.99
C ALA A 49 -3.99 13.15 -4.65
N ARG A 50 -4.76 13.54 -5.67
CA ARG A 50 -6.09 14.14 -5.49
C ARG A 50 -7.07 13.20 -4.78
N ALA A 51 -7.10 11.93 -5.18
CA ALA A 51 -7.95 10.92 -4.54
C ALA A 51 -7.56 10.73 -3.06
N LEU A 52 -6.27 10.66 -2.76
CA LEU A 52 -5.79 10.53 -1.38
C LEU A 52 -6.07 11.79 -0.55
N THR A 53 -5.86 13.00 -1.08
CA THR A 53 -6.21 14.25 -0.39
C THR A 53 -7.69 14.28 0.01
N HIS A 54 -8.57 13.76 -0.85
CA HIS A 54 -10.00 13.67 -0.54
C HIS A 54 -10.31 12.67 0.60
N ARG A 55 -9.52 11.59 0.72
CA ARG A 55 -9.76 10.50 1.68
C ARG A 55 -8.93 10.57 2.97
N LEU A 56 -7.87 11.36 2.95
CA LEU A 56 -6.92 11.59 4.04
C LEU A 56 -6.64 13.10 4.18
N PRO A 57 -7.66 13.94 4.44
CA PRO A 57 -7.49 15.39 4.52
C PRO A 57 -6.44 15.81 5.56
N GLU A 58 -6.26 15.02 6.62
CA GLU A 58 -5.25 15.21 7.67
C GLU A 58 -3.79 15.07 7.19
N LEU A 59 -3.56 14.52 6.00
CA LEU A 59 -2.25 14.36 5.37
C LEU A 59 -2.08 15.24 4.12
N THR A 60 -2.97 16.19 3.88
CA THR A 60 -2.93 17.05 2.67
C THR A 60 -1.55 17.66 2.42
N PRO A 61 -0.87 18.30 3.40
CA PRO A 61 0.45 18.88 3.17
C PRO A 61 1.51 17.86 2.75
N GLU A 62 1.50 16.67 3.36
CA GLU A 62 2.43 15.59 3.05
C GLU A 62 2.13 14.95 1.68
N ILE A 63 0.86 14.81 1.32
CA ILE A 63 0.41 14.32 0.01
C ILE A 63 0.84 15.29 -1.09
N GLU A 64 0.63 16.60 -0.90
CA GLU A 64 1.05 17.64 -1.85
C GLU A 64 2.57 17.66 -2.01
N ARG A 65 3.32 17.56 -0.90
CA ARG A 65 4.78 17.41 -0.94
C ARG A 65 5.20 16.16 -1.71
N THR A 66 4.54 15.04 -1.46
CA THR A 66 4.83 13.77 -2.15
C THR A 66 4.57 13.88 -3.64
N ALA A 67 3.49 14.56 -4.03
CA ALA A 67 3.17 14.82 -5.42
C ALA A 67 4.21 15.72 -6.11
N GLY A 68 4.69 16.76 -5.44
CA GLY A 68 5.58 17.77 -6.03
C GLY A 68 7.09 17.52 -5.90
N ALA A 69 7.53 16.78 -4.88
CA ALA A 69 8.95 16.63 -4.53
C ALA A 69 9.53 15.22 -4.79
N THR A 70 8.70 14.25 -5.20
CA THR A 70 9.16 12.91 -5.55
C THR A 70 9.78 12.90 -6.94
N VAL A 71 10.98 12.33 -7.08
CA VAL A 71 11.60 12.09 -8.38
C VAL A 71 11.00 10.84 -9.00
N LEU A 72 10.38 10.98 -10.17
CA LEU A 72 9.59 9.92 -10.80
C LEU A 72 10.25 9.40 -12.08
N ASN A 73 10.22 8.08 -12.27
CA ASN A 73 10.57 7.43 -13.52
C ASN A 73 9.48 6.45 -13.94
N PHE A 74 8.66 6.84 -14.91
CA PHE A 74 7.53 6.04 -15.41
C PHE A 74 7.87 5.11 -16.58
N ALA A 75 9.09 5.20 -17.11
CA ALA A 75 9.57 4.37 -18.20
C ALA A 75 11.00 3.84 -17.90
N PRO A 76 11.21 3.16 -16.76
CA PRO A 76 12.51 2.59 -16.44
C PRO A 76 12.87 1.47 -17.42
N ASP A 77 14.17 1.20 -17.54
CA ASP A 77 14.65 0.00 -18.23
C ASP A 77 14.11 -1.24 -17.49
N ARG A 78 13.07 -1.85 -18.06
CA ARG A 78 12.37 -3.01 -17.50
C ARG A 78 13.26 -4.26 -17.42
N ALA A 79 14.36 -4.34 -18.19
CA ALA A 79 15.30 -5.45 -18.08
C ALA A 79 16.13 -5.36 -16.80
N ARG A 80 16.44 -4.13 -16.36
CA ARG A 80 17.20 -3.86 -15.12
C ARG A 80 16.31 -3.71 -13.90
N HIS A 81 15.14 -3.10 -14.09
CA HIS A 81 14.19 -2.75 -13.04
C HIS A 81 12.80 -3.28 -13.41
N PRO A 82 12.58 -4.61 -13.33
CA PRO A 82 11.35 -5.24 -13.79
C PRO A 82 10.14 -4.97 -12.87
N LYS A 83 10.38 -4.47 -11.66
CA LYS A 83 9.34 -4.22 -10.65
C LYS A 83 9.34 -2.74 -10.23
N PRO A 84 8.16 -2.17 -9.95
CA PRO A 84 8.05 -0.88 -9.28
C PRO A 84 8.78 -0.87 -7.93
N PHE A 85 9.30 0.30 -7.54
CA PHE A 85 9.85 0.52 -6.21
C PHE A 85 9.94 2.01 -5.85
N ALA A 86 9.89 2.28 -4.55
CA ALA A 86 10.18 3.56 -3.92
C ALA A 86 11.39 3.47 -2.98
N LEU A 87 12.30 4.44 -3.07
CA LEU A 87 13.52 4.51 -2.27
C LEU A 87 13.76 5.93 -1.76
N TYR A 88 14.34 6.02 -0.56
CA TYR A 88 14.92 7.26 -0.05
C TYR A 88 16.42 7.26 -0.34
N ILE A 89 16.90 8.27 -1.05
CA ILE A 89 18.32 8.45 -1.36
C ILE A 89 18.89 9.41 -0.32
N THR A 90 19.49 8.83 0.73
CA THR A 90 19.97 9.55 1.93
C THR A 90 20.90 10.71 1.60
N GLU A 91 21.85 10.51 0.68
CA GLU A 91 22.88 11.50 0.32
C GLU A 91 22.30 12.75 -0.33
N LYS A 92 21.10 12.64 -0.90
CA LYS A 92 20.40 13.74 -1.58
C LYS A 92 19.13 14.17 -0.87
N SER A 93 18.81 13.53 0.26
CA SER A 93 17.56 13.69 1.01
C SER A 93 16.32 13.69 0.11
N LEU A 94 16.28 12.78 -0.88
CA LEU A 94 15.21 12.74 -1.89
C LEU A 94 14.51 11.38 -1.92
N VAL A 95 13.23 11.41 -2.28
CA VAL A 95 12.43 10.21 -2.56
C VAL A 95 12.42 9.98 -4.07
N TYR A 96 12.75 8.76 -4.48
CA TYR A 96 12.74 8.31 -5.87
C TYR A 96 11.76 7.17 -6.04
N VAL A 97 10.95 7.23 -7.09
CA VAL A 97 10.00 6.18 -7.48
C VAL A 97 10.26 5.77 -8.92
N SER A 98 10.54 4.49 -9.12
CA SER A 98 10.57 3.84 -10.43
C SER A 98 9.30 3.02 -10.57
N CYS A 99 8.44 3.38 -11.51
CA CYS A 99 7.09 2.82 -11.61
C CYS A 99 6.72 2.67 -13.09
N PRO A 100 7.04 1.54 -13.74
CA PRO A 100 6.75 1.35 -15.16
C PRO A 100 5.25 1.21 -15.41
N LEU A 101 4.61 2.23 -16.00
CA LEU A 101 3.16 2.24 -16.24
C LEU A 101 2.81 2.07 -17.72
N SER A 102 1.66 1.45 -18.01
CA SER A 102 1.17 1.10 -19.35
C SER A 102 -0.20 1.67 -19.73
N ARG A 103 -0.72 2.64 -18.96
CA ARG A 103 -2.05 3.24 -19.12
C ARG A 103 -3.19 2.23 -19.02
N SER A 104 -3.30 1.57 -17.86
CA SER A 104 -4.33 0.57 -17.56
C SER A 104 -4.91 0.75 -16.15
N ALA A 105 -6.02 0.07 -15.87
CA ALA A 105 -6.59 0.06 -14.52
C ALA A 105 -5.64 -0.52 -13.46
N ALA A 106 -4.83 -1.51 -13.85
CA ALA A 106 -3.82 -2.09 -12.97
C ALA A 106 -2.71 -1.09 -12.61
N ASP A 107 -2.41 -0.15 -13.51
CA ASP A 107 -1.41 0.89 -13.27
C ASP A 107 -1.82 1.83 -12.14
N LEU A 108 -3.12 2.03 -11.91
CA LEU A 108 -3.58 2.86 -10.79
C LEU A 108 -3.28 2.20 -9.44
N ALA A 109 -3.50 0.89 -9.30
CA ALA A 109 -3.16 0.18 -8.07
C ALA A 109 -1.65 0.22 -7.81
N ILE A 110 -0.84 0.07 -8.87
CA ILE A 110 0.62 0.19 -8.77
C ILE A 110 1.03 1.63 -8.38
N ALA A 111 0.47 2.64 -9.03
CA ALA A 111 0.77 4.03 -8.72
C ALA A 111 0.35 4.40 -7.29
N ALA A 112 -0.82 3.94 -6.84
CA ALA A 112 -1.29 4.14 -5.47
C ALA A 112 -0.37 3.46 -4.44
N HIS A 113 0.10 2.25 -4.73
CA HIS A 113 1.05 1.52 -3.89
C HIS A 113 2.35 2.30 -3.72
N GLU A 114 2.98 2.69 -4.83
CA GLU A 114 4.24 3.43 -4.79
C GLU A 114 4.08 4.85 -4.23
N PHE A 115 2.92 5.47 -4.44
CA PHE A 115 2.58 6.74 -3.78
C PHE A 115 2.50 6.58 -2.27
N GLY A 116 1.87 5.52 -1.77
CA GLY A 116 1.81 5.23 -0.34
C GLY A 116 3.20 5.03 0.27
N HIS A 117 4.11 4.36 -0.44
CA HIS A 117 5.50 4.29 -0.02
C HIS A 117 6.21 5.64 -0.05
N ALA A 118 6.09 6.40 -1.14
CA ALA A 118 6.72 7.71 -1.26
C ALA A 118 6.25 8.68 -0.17
N LEU A 119 4.94 8.68 0.11
CA LEU A 119 4.33 9.46 1.19
C LEU A 119 4.93 9.09 2.53
N GLN A 120 5.02 7.80 2.85
CA GLN A 120 5.65 7.35 4.09
C GLN A 120 7.11 7.81 4.19
N LEU A 121 7.88 7.68 3.11
CA LEU A 121 9.29 8.07 3.08
C LEU A 121 9.49 9.57 3.29
N HIS A 122 8.59 10.41 2.76
CA HIS A 122 8.59 11.86 3.02
C HIS A 122 8.24 12.19 4.48
N CYS A 123 7.31 11.45 5.09
CA CYS A 123 6.93 11.67 6.50
C CYS A 123 8.04 11.25 7.47
N ILE A 124 8.70 10.11 7.23
CA ILE A 124 9.70 9.54 8.14
C ILE A 124 11.13 9.95 7.83
N ALA A 125 11.34 10.77 6.79
CA ALA A 125 12.66 11.20 6.30
C ALA A 125 13.65 10.02 6.10
N GLY A 126 13.16 8.90 5.55
CA GLY A 126 13.97 7.71 5.29
C GLY A 126 14.31 6.84 6.51
N ALA A 127 13.71 7.09 7.68
CA ALA A 127 13.85 6.21 8.84
C ALA A 127 13.46 4.76 8.51
N ALA A 128 14.15 3.80 9.13
CA ALA A 128 13.88 2.38 8.90
C ALA A 128 12.55 1.97 9.55
N LEU A 129 11.68 1.34 8.77
CA LEU A 129 10.44 0.74 9.24
C LEU A 129 10.42 -0.76 8.94
N ALA A 130 9.72 -1.51 9.78
CA ALA A 130 9.49 -2.93 9.54
C ALA A 130 8.75 -3.11 8.19
N PRO A 131 9.18 -4.05 7.33
CA PRO A 131 8.59 -4.24 6.00
C PRO A 131 7.07 -4.36 5.98
N VAL A 132 6.44 -5.12 6.90
CA VAL A 132 4.97 -5.19 6.98
C VAL A 132 4.32 -3.81 7.20
N LEU A 133 4.93 -2.91 7.98
CA LEU A 133 4.39 -1.55 8.17
C LEU A 133 4.53 -0.70 6.91
N ARG A 134 5.62 -0.88 6.15
CA ARG A 134 5.82 -0.21 4.85
C ARG A 134 4.75 -0.63 3.85
N GLU A 135 4.49 -1.93 3.76
CA GLU A 135 3.46 -2.50 2.90
C GLU A 135 2.05 -2.13 3.38
N THR A 136 1.82 -2.03 4.69
CA THR A 136 0.52 -1.62 5.24
C THR A 136 0.16 -0.22 4.76
N CYS A 137 1.14 0.69 4.74
CA CYS A 137 0.99 2.05 4.25
C CYS A 137 0.65 2.10 2.75
N ALA A 138 1.36 1.31 1.94
CA ALA A 138 1.11 1.22 0.50
C ALA A 138 -0.26 0.62 0.19
N PHE A 139 -0.64 -0.46 0.86
CA PHE A 139 -1.97 -1.05 0.69
C PHE A 139 -3.09 -0.16 1.19
N LEU A 140 -2.88 0.60 2.27
CA LEU A 140 -3.88 1.57 2.71
C LEU A 140 -4.16 2.63 1.63
N ALA A 141 -3.10 3.12 0.96
CA ALA A 141 -3.25 4.03 -0.18
C ALA A 141 -4.00 3.36 -1.35
N GLU A 142 -3.68 2.11 -1.69
CA GLU A 142 -4.41 1.35 -2.72
C GLU A 142 -5.92 1.29 -2.42
N GLU A 143 -6.32 0.97 -1.19
CA GLU A 143 -7.75 0.82 -0.85
C GLU A 143 -8.49 2.17 -0.79
N MET A 144 -7.79 3.28 -0.55
CA MET A 144 -8.40 4.62 -0.46
C MET A 144 -8.60 5.28 -1.83
N VAL A 145 -7.79 4.94 -2.83
CA VAL A 145 -7.84 5.62 -4.13
C VAL A 145 -9.17 5.36 -4.87
N PRO A 146 -9.64 4.11 -5.11
CA PRO A 146 -10.88 3.86 -5.85
C PRO A 146 -12.11 4.62 -5.32
N PRO A 147 -12.43 4.62 -4.00
CA PRO A 147 -13.56 5.40 -3.49
C PRO A 147 -13.30 6.91 -3.56
N GLY A 148 -12.05 7.38 -3.47
CA GLY A 148 -11.70 8.79 -3.72
C GLY A 148 -11.87 9.21 -5.18
N LEU A 149 -11.85 8.27 -6.12
CA LEU A 149 -12.11 8.52 -7.53
C LEU A 149 -13.59 8.55 -7.89
N ALA A 150 -14.48 8.03 -7.03
CA ALA A 150 -15.91 7.99 -7.33
C ALA A 150 -16.47 9.38 -7.65
N ASP A 151 -15.98 10.42 -6.97
CA ASP A 151 -16.40 11.81 -7.20
C ASP A 151 -15.50 12.56 -8.21
N LEU A 152 -14.24 12.17 -8.35
CA LEU A 152 -13.24 12.89 -9.16
C LEU A 152 -13.17 12.39 -10.61
N SER A 153 -13.37 11.09 -10.80
CA SER A 153 -13.28 10.42 -12.09
C SER A 153 -14.09 9.11 -12.08
N PRO A 154 -15.43 9.20 -12.11
CA PRO A 154 -16.32 8.03 -12.00
C PRO A 154 -16.01 6.93 -13.04
N GLY A 155 -15.59 7.34 -14.25
CA GLY A 155 -15.16 6.45 -15.35
C GLY A 155 -14.01 5.50 -15.01
N HIS A 156 -13.13 5.90 -14.09
CA HIS A 156 -11.97 5.10 -13.67
C HIS A 156 -12.21 4.33 -12.37
N ALA A 157 -13.18 4.75 -11.55
CA ALA A 157 -13.34 4.28 -10.16
C ALA A 157 -13.73 2.79 -10.08
N GLY A 158 -14.70 2.34 -10.88
CA GLY A 158 -15.11 0.92 -10.91
C GLY A 158 -14.02 -0.01 -11.46
N ALA A 159 -13.43 0.35 -12.60
CA ALA A 159 -12.34 -0.43 -13.21
C ALA A 159 -11.10 -0.53 -12.31
N ALA A 160 -10.79 0.54 -11.56
CA ALA A 160 -9.78 0.55 -10.52
C ALA A 160 -10.08 -0.45 -9.39
N ALA A 161 -11.32 -0.45 -8.89
CA ALA A 161 -11.74 -1.33 -7.80
C ALA A 161 -11.65 -2.82 -8.20
N ASP A 162 -11.98 -3.15 -9.45
CA ASP A 162 -11.86 -4.50 -10.01
C ASP A 162 -10.39 -4.96 -10.10
N ALA A 163 -9.52 -4.11 -10.65
CA ALA A 163 -8.09 -4.40 -10.73
C ALA A 163 -7.51 -4.67 -9.32
N LEU A 164 -7.91 -3.84 -8.34
CA LEU A 164 -7.53 -4.00 -6.95
C LEU A 164 -8.10 -5.29 -6.31
N ALA A 165 -9.32 -5.70 -6.67
CA ALA A 165 -9.90 -6.96 -6.20
C ALA A 165 -9.02 -8.17 -6.57
N GLY A 166 -8.45 -8.18 -7.78
CA GLY A 166 -7.50 -9.22 -8.21
C GLY A 166 -6.20 -9.23 -7.37
N HIS A 167 -5.69 -8.06 -6.99
CA HIS A 167 -4.51 -7.93 -6.12
C HIS A 167 -4.81 -8.44 -4.70
N ARG A 168 -5.94 -8.02 -4.14
CA ARG A 168 -6.43 -8.49 -2.82
C ARG A 168 -6.58 -10.00 -2.78
N ALA A 169 -7.24 -10.59 -3.78
CA ALA A 169 -7.44 -12.05 -3.86
C ALA A 169 -6.10 -12.82 -3.84
N ARG A 170 -5.06 -12.29 -4.49
CA ARG A 170 -3.73 -12.89 -4.46
C ARG A 170 -3.08 -12.81 -3.07
N ASN A 171 -3.11 -11.64 -2.44
CA ASN A 171 -2.49 -11.42 -1.13
C ASN A 171 -3.21 -12.21 -0.02
N LEU A 172 -4.54 -12.19 0.00
CA LEU A 172 -5.37 -12.82 1.02
C LEU A 172 -5.64 -14.31 0.76
N GLY A 173 -5.46 -14.78 -0.48
CA GLY A 173 -5.59 -16.19 -0.85
C GLY A 173 -4.25 -16.93 -0.81
N ALA A 174 -3.68 -17.16 -1.99
CA ALA A 174 -2.51 -18.03 -2.15
C ALA A 174 -1.29 -17.58 -1.31
N MET A 175 -1.05 -16.26 -1.17
CA MET A 175 0.09 -15.77 -0.41
C MET A 175 -0.10 -15.95 1.10
N ARG A 176 -1.30 -15.71 1.62
CA ARG A 176 -1.69 -15.98 3.01
C ARG A 176 -1.46 -17.45 3.36
N GLN A 177 -1.96 -18.37 2.52
CA GLN A 177 -1.79 -19.82 2.72
C GLN A 177 -0.31 -20.24 2.70
N ARG A 178 0.48 -19.69 1.76
CA ARG A 178 1.93 -19.96 1.70
C ARG A 178 2.64 -19.48 2.97
N LEU A 179 2.31 -18.30 3.48
CA LEU A 179 2.90 -17.78 4.72
C LEU A 179 2.52 -18.65 5.93
N GLN A 180 1.23 -19.04 6.05
CA GLN A 180 0.78 -19.95 7.10
C GLN A 180 1.56 -21.27 7.10
N ALA A 181 1.76 -21.87 5.93
CA ALA A 181 2.57 -23.08 5.80
C ALA A 181 4.04 -22.85 6.18
N CYS A 182 4.61 -21.67 5.90
CA CYS A 182 5.99 -21.34 6.25
C CYS A 182 6.17 -21.10 7.75
N LEU A 183 5.16 -20.60 8.47
CA LEU A 183 5.21 -20.43 9.93
C LEU A 183 5.44 -21.77 10.66
N ALA A 184 4.97 -22.88 10.09
CA ALA A 184 5.14 -24.22 10.65
C ALA A 184 6.51 -24.87 10.31
N ARG A 185 7.36 -24.23 9.51
CA ARG A 185 8.61 -24.81 8.99
C ARG A 185 9.85 -24.07 9.52
N PRO A 186 10.58 -24.62 10.50
CA PRO A 186 11.89 -24.10 10.88
C PRO A 186 12.83 -24.08 9.67
N GLY A 187 13.50 -22.95 9.41
CA GLY A 187 14.49 -22.82 8.34
C GLY A 187 13.98 -22.39 6.96
N ALA A 188 12.68 -22.07 6.80
CA ALA A 188 12.19 -21.49 5.55
C ALA A 188 12.97 -20.19 5.19
N ALA A 189 13.54 -20.16 3.98
CA ALA A 189 14.26 -19.01 3.42
C ALA A 189 13.32 -17.81 3.26
N TYR A 190 13.80 -16.62 3.61
CA TYR A 190 13.00 -15.42 3.56
C TYR A 190 12.57 -15.07 2.13
N ASP A 191 11.28 -14.78 1.97
CA ASP A 191 10.69 -14.22 0.77
C ASP A 191 9.98 -12.91 1.16
N TYR A 192 10.34 -11.80 0.51
CA TYR A 192 9.78 -10.48 0.81
C TYR A 192 8.25 -10.45 0.68
N SER A 193 7.69 -11.33 -0.15
CA SER A 193 6.26 -11.44 -0.36
C SER A 193 5.47 -11.92 0.88
N TRP A 194 6.16 -12.43 1.90
CA TRP A 194 5.57 -12.73 3.22
C TRP A 194 5.08 -11.49 3.96
N ASN A 195 5.54 -10.30 3.59
CA ASN A 195 5.06 -9.06 4.18
C ASN A 195 3.63 -8.72 3.71
N TYR A 196 3.19 -9.25 2.57
CA TYR A 196 1.97 -8.78 1.91
C TYR A 196 0.67 -9.23 2.61
N PRO A 197 0.49 -10.52 2.97
CA PRO A 197 -0.75 -10.94 3.62
C PRO A 197 -1.06 -10.18 4.93
N PRO A 198 -0.14 -10.08 5.92
CA PRO A 198 -0.45 -9.35 7.15
C PRO A 198 -0.64 -7.85 6.91
N ALA A 199 0.13 -7.25 5.99
CA ALA A 199 -0.02 -5.84 5.65
C ALA A 199 -1.36 -5.52 4.99
N ARG A 200 -1.85 -6.38 4.09
CA ARG A 200 -3.16 -6.21 3.45
C ARG A 200 -4.29 -6.31 4.47
N ILE A 201 -4.20 -7.25 5.41
CA ILE A 201 -5.18 -7.38 6.49
C ILE A 201 -5.21 -6.11 7.33
N LEU A 202 -4.05 -5.61 7.77
CA LEU A 202 -3.96 -4.38 8.54
C LEU A 202 -4.48 -3.16 7.77
N ALA A 203 -4.18 -3.04 6.49
CA ALA A 203 -4.68 -1.94 5.66
C ALA A 203 -6.20 -1.93 5.56
N LEU A 204 -6.83 -3.09 5.38
CA LEU A 204 -8.29 -3.22 5.33
C LEU A 204 -8.94 -2.93 6.69
N LEU A 205 -8.35 -3.39 7.79
CA LEU A 205 -8.81 -3.04 9.14
C LEU A 205 -8.68 -1.53 9.42
N LEU A 206 -7.56 -0.91 9.02
CA LEU A 206 -7.36 0.54 9.12
C LEU A 206 -8.36 1.35 8.30
N LEU A 207 -8.74 0.84 7.13
CA LEU A 207 -9.75 1.46 6.29
C LEU A 207 -11.13 1.45 6.97
N GLN A 208 -11.50 0.35 7.63
CA GLN A 208 -12.82 0.22 8.22
C GLN A 208 -12.92 0.82 9.63
N GLU A 209 -11.92 0.57 10.47
CA GLU A 209 -11.99 0.83 11.92
C GLU A 209 -11.01 1.92 12.35
N GLY A 210 -9.99 2.20 11.54
CA GLY A 210 -8.97 3.20 11.86
C GLY A 210 -9.52 4.62 11.84
N THR A 211 -9.26 5.39 12.89
CA THR A 211 -9.49 6.85 12.88
C THR A 211 -8.48 7.55 11.97
N GLY A 212 -8.78 8.77 11.52
CA GLY A 212 -7.81 9.58 10.75
C GLY A 212 -6.48 9.77 11.48
N ALA A 213 -6.51 9.94 12.80
CA ALA A 213 -5.30 10.02 13.62
C ALA A 213 -4.44 8.74 13.57
N VAL A 214 -5.07 7.55 13.63
CA VAL A 214 -4.36 6.27 13.52
C VAL A 214 -3.78 6.09 12.12
N ARG A 215 -4.54 6.42 11.08
CA ARG A 215 -4.07 6.36 9.68
C ARG A 215 -2.87 7.28 9.47
N ARG A 216 -2.96 8.54 9.89
CA ARG A 216 -1.84 9.48 9.88
C ARG A 216 -0.60 8.91 10.57
N ALA A 217 -0.76 8.33 11.76
CA ALA A 217 0.35 7.75 12.52
C ALA A 217 1.06 6.59 11.76
N VAL A 218 0.34 5.82 10.93
CA VAL A 218 0.94 4.80 10.05
C VAL A 218 1.85 5.42 8.98
N PHE A 219 1.40 6.50 8.34
CA PHE A 219 2.21 7.21 7.34
C PHE A 219 3.43 7.90 7.98
N HIS A 220 3.31 8.37 9.23
CA HIS A 220 4.42 8.97 9.98
C HIS A 220 5.32 7.95 10.69
N GLY A 221 5.08 6.65 10.54
CA GLY A 221 5.90 5.61 11.17
C GLY A 221 5.84 5.62 12.70
N GLU A 222 4.82 6.23 13.29
CA GLU A 222 4.64 6.42 14.74
C GLU A 222 4.04 5.17 15.42
N LYS A 223 3.70 4.13 14.63
CA LYS A 223 3.05 2.91 15.11
C LYS A 223 3.93 1.69 14.88
N SER A 224 4.14 0.90 15.92
CA SER A 224 4.61 -0.49 15.75
C SER A 224 3.45 -1.40 15.34
N LEU A 225 3.76 -2.63 14.91
CA LEU A 225 2.72 -3.64 14.67
C LEU A 225 1.93 -3.99 15.94
N ALA A 226 2.57 -3.93 17.11
CA ALA A 226 1.89 -4.16 18.38
C ALA A 226 0.89 -3.04 18.70
N ASP A 227 1.22 -1.80 18.36
CA ASP A 227 0.31 -0.66 18.55
C ASP A 227 -0.89 -0.77 17.62
N LEU A 228 -0.68 -1.06 16.33
CA LEU A 228 -1.79 -1.23 15.37
C LEU A 228 -2.75 -2.34 15.76
N ARG A 229 -2.22 -3.46 16.24
CA ARG A 229 -3.05 -4.57 16.72
C ARG A 229 -3.90 -4.20 17.94
N ARG A 230 -3.36 -3.38 18.84
CA ARG A 230 -4.10 -2.86 19.99
C ARG A 230 -5.21 -1.89 19.56
N ASP A 231 -4.89 -0.99 18.64
CA ASP A 231 -5.82 0.03 18.14
C ASP A 231 -6.95 -0.57 17.28
N LEU A 232 -6.72 -1.73 16.64
CA LEU A 232 -7.65 -2.39 15.71
C LEU A 232 -8.25 -3.70 16.28
N HIS A 233 -8.07 -3.98 17.57
CA HIS A 233 -8.56 -5.21 18.22
C HIS A 233 -8.18 -6.53 17.51
N ALA A 234 -6.97 -6.62 16.92
CA ALA A 234 -6.50 -7.73 16.06
C ALA A 234 -5.28 -8.53 16.59
#